data_AF-A0A453LA21-F1
#
_entry.id   AF-A0A453LA21-F1
#
_cell.length_a   1.000
_cell.length_b   1.000
_cell.length_c   1.000
_cell.angle_alpha   90.00
_cell.angle_beta   90.00
_cell.angle_gamma   90.00
#
_symmetry.space_group_name_H-M   'P 1'
#
loop_
_entity.id
_entity.type
_entity.pdbx_description
1 polymer ?
#
loop_
_entity_poly.entity_id
_entity_poly.type
_entity_poly.pdbx_seq_one_letter_code
_entity_poly.pdbx_strand_id
1 'polypeptide(L)'
;QAKQGGKIGLTLLCWWNEPATQTPEDIAAAARMNDFHIGWYMHPLVHGDYPPLMRKNVGSRLPSLTAEELKRVRGSFDFVGFNHYGAAYVKADLSKLDQNLRDYMGDAAVKYD
;
A
#
# COMPACT_ATOMS: atom_id res chain seq x y z
N GLN A 1 1.30 1.70 -27.74
CA GLN A 1 0.01 1.03 -27.94
C GLN A 1 -0.62 1.30 -29.32
N ALA A 2 -0.65 2.55 -29.81
CA ALA A 2 -1.44 2.95 -31.00
C ALA A 2 -1.30 2.09 -32.28
N LYS A 3 -0.11 1.53 -32.58
CA LYS A 3 0.08 0.67 -33.78
C LYS A 3 -0.41 -0.77 -33.61
N GLN A 4 -0.30 -1.34 -32.41
CA GLN A 4 -0.61 -2.74 -32.12
C GLN A 4 -2.00 -2.93 -31.48
N GLY A 5 -2.59 -1.87 -30.92
CA GLY A 5 -3.91 -1.92 -30.26
C GLY A 5 -3.93 -2.67 -28.91
N GLY A 6 -2.77 -3.16 -28.44
CA GLY A 6 -2.66 -3.87 -27.16
C GLY A 6 -2.76 -2.95 -25.94
N LYS A 7 -3.02 -3.56 -24.77
CA LYS A 7 -3.02 -2.92 -23.45
C LYS A 7 -1.97 -3.58 -22.55
N ILE A 8 -1.34 -2.79 -21.68
CA ILE A 8 -0.37 -3.26 -20.70
C ILE A 8 -0.79 -2.82 -19.30
N GLY A 9 -0.66 -3.70 -18.33
CA GLY A 9 -1.01 -3.44 -16.94
C GLY A 9 -0.12 -4.23 -16.00
N LEU A 10 -0.46 -4.17 -14.71
CA LEU A 10 0.20 -4.94 -13.66
C LEU A 10 -0.84 -5.76 -12.90
N THR A 11 -0.39 -6.81 -12.23
CA THR A 11 -1.21 -7.62 -11.34
C THR A 11 -0.70 -7.48 -9.91
N LEU A 12 -1.60 -7.15 -8.98
CA LEU A 12 -1.29 -6.98 -7.57
C LEU A 12 -1.95 -8.09 -6.75
N LEU A 13 -1.19 -8.64 -5.81
CA LEU A 13 -1.77 -9.43 -4.73
C LEU A 13 -2.65 -8.51 -3.88
N CYS A 14 -3.86 -8.96 -3.56
CA CYS A 14 -4.78 -8.23 -2.72
C CYS A 14 -5.47 -9.16 -1.73
N TRP A 15 -5.59 -8.70 -0.50
CA TRP A 15 -6.34 -9.34 0.56
C TRP A 15 -7.44 -8.39 0.98
N TRP A 16 -8.57 -8.92 1.43
CA TRP A 16 -9.56 -8.10 2.12
C TRP A 16 -9.10 -7.91 3.56
N ASN A 17 -8.75 -6.68 3.94
CA ASN A 17 -8.35 -6.33 5.29
C ASN A 17 -9.59 -5.87 6.07
N GLU A 18 -10.18 -6.78 6.84
CA GLU A 18 -11.32 -6.49 7.71
C GLU A 18 -10.80 -6.00 9.08
N PRO A 19 -11.31 -4.92 9.67
CA PRO A 19 -10.96 -4.57 11.03
C PRO A 19 -11.43 -5.66 12.00
N ALA A 20 -10.57 -6.10 12.92
CA ALA A 20 -10.92 -7.18 13.86
C ALA A 20 -12.01 -6.77 14.86
N THR A 21 -12.13 -5.46 15.13
CA THR A 21 -13.21 -4.88 15.93
C THR A 21 -13.67 -3.56 15.32
N GLN A 22 -14.83 -3.05 15.77
CA GLN A 22 -15.34 -1.74 15.36
C GLN A 22 -14.67 -0.56 16.10
N THR A 23 -13.54 -0.79 16.77
CA THR A 23 -12.78 0.29 17.40
C THR A 23 -12.16 1.19 16.32
N PRO A 24 -12.04 2.51 16.58
CA PRO A 24 -11.40 3.42 15.64
C PRO A 24 -9.97 2.98 15.25
N GLU A 25 -9.25 2.37 16.19
CA GLU A 25 -7.89 1.90 16.01
C GLU A 25 -7.81 0.77 14.98
N ASP A 26 -8.68 -0.24 15.07
CA ASP A 26 -8.70 -1.38 14.15
C ASP A 26 -9.25 -0.98 12.77
N ILE A 27 -10.23 -0.08 12.71
CA ILE A 27 -10.70 0.52 11.44
C ILE A 27 -9.56 1.25 10.74
N ALA A 28 -8.80 2.06 11.47
CA ALA A 28 -7.62 2.73 10.94
C ALA A 28 -6.51 1.74 10.56
N ALA A 29 -6.38 0.61 11.27
CA ALA A 29 -5.43 -0.46 10.96
C ALA A 29 -5.75 -1.13 9.62
N ALA A 30 -7.02 -1.46 9.36
CA ALA A 30 -7.46 -2.00 8.07
C ALA A 30 -7.15 -1.04 6.92
N ALA A 31 -7.42 0.26 7.09
CA ALA A 31 -7.06 1.29 6.10
C ALA A 31 -5.54 1.39 5.88
N ARG A 32 -4.73 1.40 6.96
CA ARG A 32 -3.26 1.40 6.85
C ARG A 32 -2.74 0.15 6.14
N MET A 33 -3.32 -1.03 6.41
CA MET A 33 -2.93 -2.26 5.75
C MET A 33 -3.22 -2.19 4.24
N ASN A 34 -4.34 -1.57 3.82
CA ASN A 34 -4.61 -1.31 2.41
C ASN A 34 -3.58 -0.37 1.77
N ASP A 35 -3.16 0.69 2.47
CA ASP A 35 -2.08 1.58 2.03
C ASP A 35 -0.76 0.83 1.84
N PHE A 36 -0.39 -0.04 2.80
CA PHE A 36 0.85 -0.81 2.74
C PHE A 36 0.81 -1.98 1.76
N HIS A 37 -0.37 -2.46 1.36
CA HIS A 37 -0.51 -3.60 0.44
C HIS A 37 -0.74 -3.15 -0.99
N ILE A 38 -1.87 -2.52 -1.29
CA ILE A 38 -2.23 -2.06 -2.65
C ILE A 38 -1.72 -0.63 -2.88
N GLY A 39 -1.87 0.23 -1.87
CA GLY A 39 -1.50 1.64 -1.95
C GLY A 39 -0.02 1.87 -2.27
N TRP A 40 0.87 1.02 -1.76
CA TRP A 40 2.31 1.11 -2.02
C TRP A 40 2.61 1.15 -3.53
N TYR A 41 1.90 0.35 -4.32
CA TYR A 41 2.08 0.31 -5.77
C TYR A 41 1.14 1.25 -6.52
N MET A 42 -0.14 1.29 -6.14
CA MET A 42 -1.15 2.04 -6.89
C MET A 42 -1.08 3.54 -6.64
N HIS A 43 -0.68 3.99 -5.45
CA HIS A 43 -0.63 5.41 -5.15
C HIS A 43 0.41 6.15 -6.02
N PRO A 44 1.63 5.62 -6.26
CA PRO A 44 2.56 6.21 -7.23
C PRO A 44 2.00 6.21 -8.65
N LEU A 45 1.33 5.13 -9.08
CA LEU A 45 0.75 5.01 -10.41
C LEU A 45 -0.42 5.99 -10.65
N VAL A 46 -1.23 6.29 -9.63
CA VAL A 46 -2.42 7.15 -9.78
C VAL A 46 -2.10 8.61 -9.43
N HIS A 47 -1.42 8.83 -8.31
CA HIS A 47 -1.20 10.14 -7.71
C HIS A 47 0.21 10.68 -7.90
N GLY A 48 1.18 9.83 -8.28
CA GLY A 48 2.57 10.25 -8.44
C GLY A 48 3.31 10.49 -7.14
N ASP A 49 2.96 9.74 -6.07
CA ASP A 49 3.74 9.64 -4.83
C ASP A 49 3.32 8.38 -4.06
N TYR A 50 4.04 7.97 -3.01
CA TYR A 50 3.60 6.91 -2.09
C TYR A 50 2.45 7.39 -1.17
N PRO A 51 1.69 6.47 -0.53
CA PRO A 51 0.67 6.85 0.44
C PRO A 51 1.27 7.71 1.57
N PRO A 52 0.61 8.81 2.00
CA PRO A 52 1.14 9.71 3.02
C PRO A 52 1.47 9.01 4.36
N LEU A 53 0.63 8.07 4.80
CA LEU A 53 0.86 7.29 6.02
C LEU A 53 2.09 6.38 5.89
N MET A 54 2.29 5.76 4.73
CA MET A 54 3.47 4.95 4.48
C MET A 54 4.74 5.79 4.51
N ARG A 55 4.74 6.98 3.88
CA ARG A 55 5.86 7.93 3.93
C ARG A 55 6.19 8.34 5.37
N LYS A 56 5.17 8.70 6.14
CA LYS A 56 5.30 9.10 7.55
C LYS A 56 5.90 7.97 8.39
N ASN A 57 5.35 6.77 8.26
CA ASN A 57 5.74 5.65 9.10
C ASN A 57 7.11 5.13 8.69
N VAL A 58 7.30 4.74 7.42
CA VAL A 58 8.57 4.14 6.97
C VAL A 58 9.73 5.12 7.06
N GLY A 59 9.49 6.39 6.76
CA GLY A 59 10.48 7.46 6.85
C GLY A 59 11.60 7.31 5.82
N SER A 60 12.84 7.52 6.25
CA SER A 60 14.02 7.53 5.37
C SER A 60 14.35 6.18 4.72
N ARG A 61 13.77 5.07 5.20
CA ARG A 61 13.91 3.75 4.58
C ARG A 61 13.09 3.62 3.29
N LEU A 62 12.10 4.49 3.08
CA LEU A 62 11.32 4.52 1.84
C LEU A 62 12.08 5.34 0.79
N PRO A 63 12.47 4.75 -0.35
CA PRO A 63 13.16 5.49 -1.39
C PRO A 63 12.32 6.67 -1.88
N SER A 64 12.96 7.81 -2.13
CA SER A 64 12.31 8.94 -2.79
C SER A 64 12.46 8.81 -4.31
N LEU A 65 11.36 8.98 -5.03
CA LEU A 65 11.37 9.04 -6.49
C LEU A 65 11.65 10.48 -6.94
N THR A 66 12.49 10.64 -7.96
CA THR A 66 12.74 11.92 -8.60
C THR A 66 11.49 12.39 -9.36
N ALA A 67 11.41 13.69 -9.67
CA ALA A 67 10.31 14.24 -10.44
C ALA A 67 10.15 13.56 -11.82
N GLU A 68 11.26 13.20 -12.47
CA GLU A 68 11.25 12.50 -13.76
C GLU A 68 10.76 11.05 -13.63
N GLU A 69 11.13 10.34 -12.57
CA GLU A 69 10.61 9.00 -12.29
C GLU A 69 9.11 9.02 -11.99
N LEU A 70 8.66 9.96 -11.16
CA LEU A 70 7.24 10.13 -10.84
C LEU A 70 6.42 10.44 -12.10
N LYS A 71 6.94 11.28 -12.99
CA LYS A 71 6.31 11.59 -14.27
C LYS A 71 6.20 10.36 -15.19
N ARG A 72 7.18 9.46 -15.14
CA ARG A 72 7.17 8.19 -15.91
C ARG A 72 6.23 7.14 -15.32
N VAL A 73 6.13 7.08 -14.00
CA VAL A 73 5.31 6.08 -13.28
C VAL A 73 3.84 6.49 -13.29
N ARG A 74 3.53 7.77 -13.13
CA ARG A 74 2.13 8.22 -13.07
C ARG A 74 1.40 7.91 -14.37
N GLY A 75 0.32 7.13 -14.27
CA GLY A 75 -0.52 6.71 -15.39
C GLY A 75 0.08 5.60 -16.26
N SER A 76 1.14 4.91 -15.82
CA SER A 76 1.82 3.88 -16.62
C SER A 76 1.12 2.50 -16.65
N PHE A 77 -0.21 2.50 -16.67
CA PHE A 77 -1.03 1.28 -16.74
C PHE A 77 -2.32 1.52 -17.53
N ASP A 78 -2.72 0.54 -18.34
CA ASP A 78 -4.00 0.52 -19.06
C ASP A 78 -5.09 -0.23 -18.26
N PHE A 79 -4.70 -1.14 -17.37
CA PHE A 79 -5.57 -1.91 -16.47
C PHE A 79 -4.80 -2.36 -15.22
N VAL A 80 -5.55 -2.77 -14.20
CA VAL A 80 -5.01 -3.39 -12.97
C VAL A 80 -5.65 -4.76 -12.80
N GLY A 81 -4.83 -5.79 -12.68
CA GLY A 81 -5.25 -7.13 -12.29
C GLY A 81 -5.15 -7.32 -10.79
N PHE A 82 -6.06 -8.09 -10.22
CA PHE A 82 -6.05 -8.43 -8.80
C PHE A 82 -5.97 -9.94 -8.61
N ASN A 83 -4.92 -10.38 -7.92
CA ASN A 83 -4.81 -11.72 -7.39
C ASN A 83 -5.42 -11.72 -5.99
N HIS A 84 -6.62 -12.26 -5.84
CA HIS A 84 -7.34 -12.30 -4.56
C HIS A 84 -7.50 -13.74 -4.08
N TYR A 85 -7.12 -13.99 -2.82
CA TYR A 85 -7.16 -15.34 -2.24
C TYR A 85 -7.94 -15.42 -0.93
N GLY A 86 -8.19 -14.29 -0.25
CA GLY A 86 -8.92 -14.31 1.00
C GLY A 86 -9.02 -12.98 1.73
N ALA A 87 -9.63 -13.07 2.90
CA ALA A 87 -9.80 -12.00 3.86
C ALA A 87 -9.00 -12.30 5.13
N ALA A 88 -8.53 -11.25 5.79
CA ALA A 88 -7.88 -11.34 7.09
C ALA A 88 -8.44 -10.26 8.02
N TYR A 89 -8.61 -10.63 9.29
CA TYR A 89 -8.90 -9.66 10.34
C TYR A 89 -7.60 -8.98 10.76
N VAL A 90 -7.63 -7.65 10.87
CA VAL A 90 -6.48 -6.80 11.17
C VAL A 90 -6.73 -6.05 12.47
N LYS A 91 -5.75 -6.13 13.38
CA LYS A 91 -5.71 -5.35 14.63
C LYS A 91 -4.65 -4.27 14.56
N ALA A 92 -4.91 -3.15 15.21
CA ALA A 92 -3.88 -2.14 15.44
C ALA A 92 -2.79 -2.69 16.37
N ASP A 93 -1.54 -2.39 16.03
CA ASP A 93 -0.39 -2.58 16.92
C ASP A 93 0.50 -1.34 16.88
N LEU A 94 -0.03 -0.24 17.44
CA LEU A 94 0.63 1.07 17.44
C LEU A 94 1.95 1.07 18.21
N SER A 95 2.12 0.13 19.16
CA SER A 95 3.35 -0.03 19.93
C SER A 95 4.58 -0.31 19.06
N LYS A 96 4.36 -0.84 17.84
CA LYS A 96 5.44 -1.06 16.88
C LYS A 96 6.08 0.24 16.40
N LEU A 97 5.34 1.35 16.36
CA LEU A 97 5.87 2.61 15.86
C LEU A 97 6.97 3.20 16.75
N ASP A 98 6.98 2.84 18.03
CA ASP A 98 8.00 3.27 19.01
C ASP A 98 9.32 2.48 18.90
N GLN A 99 9.36 1.44 18.06
CA GLN A 99 10.54 0.59 17.89
C GLN A 99 11.48 1.15 16.82
N ASN A 100 12.78 1.10 17.11
CA ASN A 100 13.82 1.55 16.17
C ASN A 100 13.95 0.63 14.94
N LEU A 101 13.74 -0.67 15.11
CA LEU A 101 13.78 -1.66 14.04
C LEU A 101 12.36 -2.14 13.78
N ARG A 102 11.87 -1.91 12.56
CA ARG A 102 10.53 -2.31 12.13
C ARG A 102 10.63 -3.01 10.79
N ASP A 103 9.90 -4.12 10.69
CA ASP A 103 9.62 -4.78 9.44
C ASP A 103 8.39 -4.14 8.76
N TYR A 104 7.91 -4.78 7.71
CA TYR A 104 6.72 -4.36 6.97
C TYR A 104 5.48 -4.19 7.86
N MET A 105 5.20 -5.14 8.76
CA MET A 105 4.03 -5.10 9.64
C MET A 105 4.22 -4.07 10.75
N GLY A 106 5.45 -3.92 11.25
CA GLY A 106 5.82 -2.90 12.22
C GLY A 106 5.64 -1.48 11.67
N ASP A 107 5.96 -1.24 10.40
CA ASP A 107 5.72 0.05 9.75
C ASP A 107 4.24 0.32 9.46
N ALA A 108 3.47 -0.72 9.10
CA ALA A 108 2.01 -0.62 8.99
C ALA A 108 1.35 -0.39 10.37
N ALA A 109 2.04 -0.77 11.45
CA ALA A 109 1.55 -0.76 12.83
C ALA A 109 0.27 -1.59 12.98
N VAL A 110 0.33 -2.83 12.49
CA VAL A 110 -0.77 -3.78 12.45
C VAL A 110 -0.29 -5.20 12.73
N LYS A 111 -1.23 -6.07 13.11
CA LYS A 111 -1.05 -7.52 13.15
C LYS A 111 -2.32 -8.21 12.64
N TYR A 112 -2.17 -9.37 12.02
CA TYR A 112 -3.30 -10.22 11.69
C TYR A 112 -3.78 -10.95 12.94
N ASP A 113 -5.10 -11.13 13.04
CA ASP A 113 -5.75 -11.93 14.10
C ASP A 113 -5.89 -13.40 13.69
#